data_AF-E9FRZ3-F1
#
_entry.id   AF-E9FRZ3-F1
#
_cell.length_a   1.000
_cell.length_b   1.000
_cell.length_c   1.000
_cell.angle_alpha   90.00
_cell.angle_beta   90.00
_cell.angle_gamma   90.00
#
_symmetry.space_group_name_H-M   'P 1'
#
loop_
_entity.id
_entity.type
_entity.pdbx_description
1 polymer ?
#
loop_
_entity_poly.entity_id
_entity_poly.type
_entity_poly.pdbx_seq_one_letter_code
_entity_poly.pdbx_strand_id
1 'polypeptide(L)'
;MFRIAPKKFIPADEKAEVKRLYDNYFHQMKSLRHYFFEQSLEQAESGEVAQMKHRLEEEEHIRLMEENRLENEKTAKLREEKLKIQAEKTRENILASLINKEEETRQYEIQIEAFLEKQKATPFIQAENIEKAIEEALANPVDFNFAIDLDGYVYRGRETAIEKIPEEERERLRSN
;
A
#
# COMPACT_ATOMS: atom_id res chain seq x y z
N MET A 1 -73.53 38.84 -36.83
CA MET A 1 -73.31 38.96 -38.29
C MET A 1 -72.51 37.75 -38.77
N PHE A 2 -73.07 36.90 -39.63
CA PHE A 2 -72.33 35.77 -40.21
C PHE A 2 -71.60 36.23 -41.47
N ARG A 3 -70.26 36.23 -41.47
CA ARG A 3 -69.45 36.58 -42.64
C ARG A 3 -69.07 35.29 -43.37
N ILE A 4 -69.77 35.01 -44.46
CA ILE A 4 -69.42 33.90 -45.34
C ILE A 4 -68.20 34.34 -46.16
N ALA A 5 -67.10 33.58 -46.10
CA ALA A 5 -65.93 33.85 -46.91
C ALA A 5 -66.25 33.61 -48.39
N PRO A 6 -65.98 34.59 -49.29
CA PRO A 6 -66.21 34.38 -50.71
C PRO A 6 -65.24 33.32 -51.25
N LYS A 7 -65.77 32.37 -52.04
CA LYS A 7 -64.96 31.35 -52.70
C LYS A 7 -64.09 32.01 -53.76
N LYS A 8 -62.78 31.81 -53.69
CA LYS A 8 -61.85 32.28 -54.73
C LYS A 8 -62.19 31.60 -56.07
N PHE A 9 -62.32 32.38 -57.13
CA PHE A 9 -62.45 31.85 -58.48
C PHE A 9 -61.08 31.35 -58.94
N ILE A 10 -61.04 30.09 -59.37
CA ILE A 10 -59.86 29.46 -59.96
C ILE A 10 -60.34 28.89 -61.31
N PRO A 11 -59.62 29.14 -62.42
CA PRO A 11 -59.91 28.55 -63.71
C PRO A 11 -60.07 27.02 -63.64
N ALA A 12 -60.88 26.44 -64.54
CA ALA A 12 -61.13 24.99 -64.53
C ALA A 12 -59.85 24.18 -64.77
N ASP A 13 -59.00 24.65 -65.67
CA ASP A 13 -57.74 23.99 -66.05
C ASP A 13 -56.76 23.92 -64.86
N GLU A 14 -56.61 25.02 -64.14
CA GLU A 14 -55.76 25.07 -62.94
C GLU A 14 -56.25 24.14 -61.84
N LYS A 15 -57.58 24.00 -61.64
CA LYS A 15 -58.12 23.05 -60.66
C LYS A 15 -57.81 21.60 -61.03
N ALA A 16 -57.89 21.27 -62.32
CA ALA A 16 -57.58 19.94 -62.81
C ALA A 16 -56.11 19.61 -62.58
N GLU A 17 -55.22 20.56 -62.89
CA GLU A 17 -53.77 20.37 -62.71
C GLU A 17 -53.36 20.31 -61.25
N VAL A 18 -53.91 21.17 -60.38
CA VAL A 18 -53.67 21.10 -58.93
C VAL A 18 -54.14 19.77 -58.36
N LYS A 19 -55.29 19.26 -58.80
CA LYS A 19 -55.78 17.94 -58.37
C LYS A 19 -54.85 16.84 -58.84
N ARG A 20 -54.39 16.87 -60.10
CA ARG A 20 -53.44 15.88 -60.65
C ARG A 20 -52.13 15.87 -59.85
N LEU A 21 -51.57 17.04 -59.55
CA LEU A 21 -50.35 17.18 -58.77
C LEU A 21 -50.54 16.71 -57.33
N TYR A 22 -51.65 17.09 -56.69
CA TYR A 22 -51.98 16.64 -55.35
C TYR A 22 -52.11 15.12 -55.28
N ASP A 23 -52.87 14.54 -56.21
CA ASP A 23 -53.05 13.09 -56.29
C ASP A 23 -51.70 12.40 -56.47
N ASN A 24 -50.87 12.83 -57.42
CA ASN A 24 -49.54 12.25 -57.64
C ASN A 24 -48.64 12.33 -56.40
N TYR A 25 -48.55 13.51 -55.78
CA TYR A 25 -47.78 13.70 -54.55
C TYR A 25 -48.30 12.82 -53.41
N PHE A 26 -49.62 12.77 -53.23
CA PHE A 26 -50.24 11.99 -52.17
C PHE A 26 -49.96 10.49 -52.35
N HIS A 27 -50.05 9.97 -53.57
CA HIS A 27 -49.73 8.57 -53.85
C HIS A 27 -48.25 8.26 -53.60
N GLN A 28 -47.33 9.13 -54.05
CA GLN A 28 -45.89 8.98 -53.79
C GLN A 28 -45.56 9.03 -52.29
N MET A 29 -46.16 9.97 -51.56
CA MET A 29 -45.94 10.09 -50.12
C MET A 29 -46.55 8.91 -49.35
N LYS A 30 -47.67 8.37 -49.83
CA LYS A 30 -48.30 7.17 -49.27
C LYS A 30 -47.42 5.94 -49.46
N SER A 31 -46.79 5.75 -50.62
CA SER A 31 -45.88 4.62 -50.85
C SER A 31 -44.62 4.73 -49.99
N LEU A 32 -44.04 5.92 -49.86
CA LEU A 32 -42.90 6.15 -48.97
C LEU A 32 -43.23 5.84 -47.51
N ARG A 33 -44.39 6.31 -47.03
CA ARG A 33 -44.85 6.02 -45.67
C ARG A 33 -44.96 4.51 -45.42
N HIS A 34 -45.50 3.77 -46.38
CA HIS A 34 -45.66 2.33 -46.25
C HIS A 34 -44.30 1.63 -46.19
N TYR A 35 -43.38 1.98 -47.08
CA TYR A 35 -42.01 1.47 -47.08
C TYR A 35 -41.29 1.67 -45.73
N PHE A 36 -41.33 2.89 -45.18
CA PHE A 36 -40.69 3.16 -43.89
C PHE A 36 -41.38 2.45 -42.71
N PHE A 37 -42.69 2.23 -42.80
CA PHE A 37 -43.42 1.46 -41.79
C PHE A 37 -43.00 -0.01 -41.79
N GLU A 38 -42.90 -0.64 -42.96
CA GLU A 38 -42.41 -2.02 -43.09
C GLU A 38 -40.97 -2.16 -42.60
N GLN A 39 -40.08 -1.25 -43.00
CA GLN A 39 -38.69 -1.25 -42.53
C GLN A 39 -38.59 -1.11 -41.00
N SER A 40 -39.45 -0.29 -40.38
CA SER A 40 -39.49 -0.15 -38.93
C SER A 40 -39.98 -1.42 -38.23
N LEU A 41 -40.88 -2.18 -38.87
CA LEU A 41 -41.40 -3.43 -38.33
C LEU A 41 -40.33 -4.53 -38.38
N GLU A 42 -39.60 -4.66 -39.49
CA GLU A 42 -38.47 -5.58 -39.63
C GLU A 42 -37.36 -5.28 -38.61
N GLN A 43 -37.09 -4.00 -38.34
CA GLN A 43 -36.14 -3.61 -37.29
C GLN A 43 -36.63 -3.96 -35.88
N ALA A 44 -37.94 -3.95 -35.64
CA ALA A 44 -38.51 -4.39 -34.36
C ALA A 44 -38.41 -5.92 -34.19
N GLU A 45 -38.58 -6.69 -35.26
CA GLU A 45 -38.35 -8.15 -35.27
C GLU A 45 -36.87 -8.52 -35.01
N SER A 46 -35.93 -7.60 -35.28
CA SER A 46 -34.52 -7.74 -34.88
C SER A 46 -34.30 -7.89 -33.37
N GLY A 47 -35.34 -7.68 -32.54
CA GLY A 47 -35.32 -7.96 -31.11
C GLY A 47 -35.06 -9.43 -30.78
N GLU A 48 -35.54 -10.38 -31.59
CA GLU A 48 -35.30 -11.81 -31.36
C GLU A 48 -33.82 -12.17 -31.50
N VAL A 49 -33.14 -11.61 -32.51
CA VAL A 49 -31.69 -11.78 -32.70
C VAL A 49 -30.91 -11.18 -31.54
N ALA A 50 -31.35 -10.03 -31.02
CA ALA A 50 -30.74 -9.41 -29.85
C ALA A 50 -30.92 -10.27 -28.58
N GLN A 51 -32.12 -10.84 -28.37
CA GLN A 51 -32.39 -11.76 -27.26
C GLN A 51 -31.56 -13.04 -27.35
N MET A 52 -31.41 -13.60 -28.56
CA MET A 52 -30.56 -14.78 -28.77
C MET A 52 -29.08 -14.49 -28.48
N LYS A 53 -28.58 -13.33 -28.91
CA LYS A 53 -27.21 -12.90 -28.56
C LYS A 53 -27.02 -12.75 -27.06
N HIS A 54 -27.96 -12.11 -26.37
CA HIS A 54 -27.91 -11.95 -24.92
C HIS A 54 -27.87 -13.29 -24.19
N ARG A 55 -28.68 -14.27 -24.62
CA ARG A 55 -28.65 -15.62 -24.05
C ARG A 55 -27.31 -16.31 -24.23
N LEU A 56 -26.72 -16.23 -25.43
CA LEU A 56 -25.41 -16.80 -25.70
C LEU A 56 -24.31 -16.12 -24.86
N GLU A 57 -24.39 -14.81 -24.67
CA GLU A 57 -23.47 -14.06 -23.81
C GLU A 57 -23.61 -14.47 -22.34
N GLU A 58 -24.83 -14.70 -21.84
CA GLU A 58 -25.08 -15.20 -20.49
C GLU A 58 -24.55 -16.62 -20.29
N GLU A 59 -24.75 -17.51 -21.27
CA GLU A 59 -24.23 -18.88 -21.24
C GLU A 59 -22.70 -18.93 -21.21
N GLU A 60 -22.05 -18.13 -22.07
CA GLU A 60 -20.59 -17.99 -22.08
C GLU A 60 -20.08 -17.39 -20.76
N HIS A 61 -20.76 -16.38 -20.22
CA HIS A 61 -20.41 -15.80 -18.93
C HIS A 61 -20.47 -16.84 -17.80
N ILE A 62 -21.53 -17.65 -17.74
CA ILE A 62 -21.67 -18.72 -16.73
C ILE A 62 -20.52 -19.72 -16.86
N ARG A 63 -20.19 -20.14 -18.09
CA ARG A 63 -19.09 -21.06 -18.35
C ARG A 63 -17.74 -20.51 -17.88
N LEU A 64 -17.44 -19.25 -18.19
CA LEU A 64 -16.19 -18.59 -17.79
C LEU A 64 -16.09 -18.43 -16.27
N MET A 65 -17.21 -18.15 -15.60
CA MET A 65 -17.25 -18.06 -14.13
C MET A 65 -16.97 -19.41 -13.48
N GLU A 66 -17.47 -20.50 -14.04
CA GLU A 66 -17.19 -21.85 -13.54
C GLU A 66 -15.72 -22.23 -13.75
N GLU A 67 -15.13 -21.92 -14.91
CA GLU A 67 -13.71 -22.14 -15.16
C GLU A 67 -12.82 -21.34 -14.19
N ASN A 68 -13.17 -20.07 -13.94
CA ASN A 68 -12.48 -19.24 -12.97
C ASN A 68 -12.55 -19.83 -11.55
N ARG A 69 -13.72 -20.34 -11.16
CA ARG A 69 -13.91 -21.00 -9.85
C ARG A 69 -12.98 -22.20 -9.71
N LEU A 70 -12.92 -23.07 -10.72
CA LEU A 70 -12.06 -24.26 -10.71
C LEU A 70 -10.57 -23.90 -10.64
N GLU A 71 -10.12 -22.89 -11.38
CA GLU A 71 -8.72 -22.44 -11.32
C GLU A 71 -8.37 -21.79 -9.98
N ASN A 72 -9.31 -21.05 -9.38
CA ASN A 72 -9.15 -20.50 -8.04
C ASN A 72 -9.01 -21.62 -6.99
N GLU A 73 -9.80 -22.68 -7.08
CA GLU A 73 -9.70 -23.84 -6.19
C GLU A 73 -8.36 -24.56 -6.33
N LYS A 74 -7.88 -24.79 -7.56
CA LYS A 74 -6.54 -25.38 -7.80
C LYS A 74 -5.45 -24.50 -7.20
N THR A 75 -5.52 -23.19 -7.45
CA THR A 75 -4.54 -22.22 -6.95
C THR A 75 -4.57 -22.14 -5.42
N ALA A 76 -5.75 -22.23 -4.81
CA ALA A 76 -5.89 -22.24 -3.35
C ALA A 76 -5.19 -23.45 -2.71
N LYS A 77 -5.34 -24.64 -3.29
CA LYS A 77 -4.65 -25.86 -2.81
C LYS A 77 -3.13 -25.71 -2.89
N LEU A 78 -2.60 -25.23 -4.02
CA LEU A 78 -1.17 -24.97 -4.18
C LEU A 78 -0.65 -23.92 -3.19
N ARG A 79 -1.46 -22.91 -2.87
CA ARG A 79 -1.11 -21.89 -1.89
C ARG A 79 -1.02 -22.49 -0.48
N GLU A 80 -1.96 -23.36 -0.12
CA GLU A 80 -1.97 -24.03 1.19
C GLU A 80 -0.73 -24.93 1.37
N GLU A 81 -0.35 -25.70 0.35
CA GLU A 81 0.86 -26.52 0.37
C GLU A 81 2.12 -25.65 0.57
N LYS A 82 2.24 -24.55 -0.18
CA LYS A 82 3.36 -23.60 -0.02
C LYS A 82 3.40 -22.97 1.38
N LEU A 83 2.24 -22.62 1.93
CA LEU A 83 2.15 -22.05 3.28
C LEU A 83 2.60 -23.04 4.35
N LYS A 84 2.28 -24.33 4.21
CA LYS A 84 2.77 -25.38 5.13
C LYS A 84 4.29 -25.47 5.12
N ILE A 85 4.90 -25.51 3.94
CA ILE A 85 6.37 -25.54 3.79
C ILE A 85 7.01 -24.27 4.38
N GLN A 86 6.42 -23.09 4.14
CA GLN A 86 6.91 -21.84 4.70
C GLN A 86 6.80 -21.80 6.23
N ALA A 87 5.71 -22.33 6.80
CA ALA A 87 5.53 -22.41 8.24
C ALA A 87 6.59 -23.32 8.90
N GLU A 88 6.88 -24.47 8.30
CA GLU A 88 7.94 -25.39 8.77
C GLU A 88 9.31 -24.70 8.74
N LYS A 89 9.69 -24.10 7.61
CA LYS A 89 10.95 -23.36 7.47
C LYS A 89 11.06 -22.20 8.47
N THR A 90 9.96 -21.49 8.70
CA THR A 90 9.92 -20.39 9.67
C THR A 90 10.15 -20.90 11.09
N ARG A 91 9.54 -22.04 11.43
CA ARG A 91 9.74 -22.69 12.73
C ARG A 91 11.19 -23.12 12.94
N GLU A 92 11.82 -23.72 11.93
CA GLU A 92 13.25 -24.08 11.97
C GLU A 92 14.15 -22.86 12.17
N ASN A 93 13.90 -21.79 11.41
CA ASN A 93 14.66 -20.54 11.53
C ASN A 93 14.53 -19.89 12.91
N ILE A 94 13.31 -19.87 13.47
CA ILE A 94 13.07 -19.33 14.81
C ILE A 94 13.83 -20.15 15.85
N LEU A 95 13.80 -21.49 15.75
CA LEU A 95 14.49 -22.37 16.69
C LEU A 95 16.01 -22.18 16.60
N ALA A 96 16.58 -22.09 15.39
CA ALA A 96 17.99 -21.80 15.19
C ALA A 96 18.38 -20.42 15.75
N SER A 97 17.55 -19.40 15.53
CA SER A 97 17.78 -18.06 16.09
C SER A 97 17.73 -18.05 17.62
N LEU A 98 16.86 -18.86 18.23
CA LEU A 98 16.74 -18.96 19.68
C LEU A 98 17.97 -19.63 20.29
N ILE A 99 18.46 -20.72 19.68
CA ILE A 99 19.70 -21.38 20.09
C ILE A 99 20.90 -20.42 19.98
N ASN A 100 21.04 -19.73 18.85
CA ASN A 100 22.14 -18.77 18.66
C ASN A 100 22.10 -17.66 19.71
N LYS A 101 20.90 -17.13 20.00
CA LYS A 101 20.73 -16.12 21.03
C LYS A 101 21.08 -16.63 22.43
N GLU A 102 20.73 -17.87 22.74
CA GLU A 102 21.09 -18.50 24.01
C GLU A 102 22.62 -18.64 24.15
N GLU A 103 23.30 -19.08 23.09
CA GLU A 103 24.77 -19.18 23.06
C GLU A 103 25.43 -17.80 23.21
N GLU A 104 24.94 -16.77 22.52
CA GLU A 104 25.42 -15.38 22.68
C GLU A 104 25.24 -14.89 24.12
N THR A 105 24.08 -15.15 24.73
CA THR A 105 23.85 -14.75 26.13
C THR A 105 24.79 -15.45 27.10
N ARG A 106 25.03 -16.76 26.92
CA ARG A 106 26.00 -17.48 27.77
C ARG A 106 27.41 -16.94 27.61
N GLN A 107 27.84 -16.63 26.38
CA GLN A 107 29.16 -16.04 26.13
C GLN A 107 29.28 -14.67 26.81
N TYR A 108 28.22 -13.86 26.76
CA TYR A 108 28.18 -12.57 27.43
C TYR A 108 28.24 -12.70 28.96
N GLU A 109 27.51 -13.65 29.54
CA GLU A 109 27.57 -13.95 30.98
C GLU A 109 28.97 -14.39 31.41
N ILE A 110 29.63 -15.27 30.67
CA ILE A 110 31.01 -15.69 30.92
C ILE A 110 31.96 -14.49 30.88
N GLN A 111 31.79 -13.58 29.93
CA GLN A 111 32.61 -12.36 29.84
C GLN A 111 32.40 -11.44 31.05
N ILE A 112 31.16 -11.27 31.50
CA ILE A 112 30.84 -10.50 32.72
C ILE A 112 31.48 -11.15 33.95
N GLU A 113 31.34 -12.47 34.09
CA GLU A 113 31.90 -13.19 35.24
C GLU A 113 33.42 -13.06 35.27
N ALA A 114 34.09 -13.28 34.14
CA ALA A 114 35.54 -13.08 34.01
C ALA A 114 35.96 -11.63 34.30
N PHE A 115 35.14 -10.64 33.93
CA PHE A 115 35.39 -9.24 34.28
C PHE A 115 35.27 -9.00 35.78
N LEU A 116 34.23 -9.55 36.43
CA LEU A 116 34.02 -9.45 37.88
C LEU A 116 35.14 -10.13 38.67
N GLU A 117 35.63 -11.30 38.22
CA GLU A 117 36.78 -11.97 38.84
C GLU A 117 38.04 -11.12 38.79
N LYS A 118 38.33 -10.48 37.64
CA LYS A 118 39.45 -9.53 37.53
C LYS A 118 39.30 -8.35 38.49
N GLN A 119 38.09 -7.81 38.63
CA GLN A 119 37.82 -6.71 39.56
C GLN A 119 37.92 -7.13 41.04
N LYS A 120 37.59 -8.38 41.37
CA LYS A 120 37.83 -8.93 42.71
C LYS A 120 39.31 -9.18 42.99
N ALA A 121 40.10 -9.46 41.96
CA ALA A 121 41.54 -9.64 42.06
C ALA A 121 42.32 -8.31 42.16
N THR A 122 41.73 -7.18 41.77
CA THR A 122 42.30 -5.86 42.05
C THR A 122 42.50 -5.70 43.56
N PRO A 123 43.68 -5.23 44.00
CA PRO A 123 44.05 -5.26 45.40
C PRO A 123 43.12 -4.37 46.22
N PHE A 124 42.33 -5.00 47.08
CA PHE A 124 41.58 -4.30 48.11
C PHE A 124 42.56 -3.84 49.21
N ILE A 125 42.26 -2.73 49.88
CA ILE A 125 43.10 -2.22 50.97
C ILE A 125 43.03 -3.24 52.13
N GLN A 126 44.14 -3.94 52.38
CA GLN A 126 44.30 -4.89 53.48
C GLN A 126 44.81 -4.18 54.74
N ALA A 127 44.65 -4.81 55.92
CA ALA A 127 44.96 -4.22 57.22
C ALA A 127 46.41 -3.72 57.33
N GLU A 128 47.34 -4.40 56.65
CA GLU A 128 48.77 -4.07 56.65
C GLU A 128 49.10 -2.84 55.78
N ASN A 129 48.24 -2.49 54.82
CA ASN A 129 48.46 -1.42 53.86
C ASN A 129 47.57 -0.17 54.11
N ILE A 130 46.85 -0.13 55.23
CA ILE A 130 45.90 0.95 55.54
C ILE A 130 46.59 2.31 55.61
N GLU A 131 47.69 2.42 56.37
CA GLU A 131 48.39 3.69 56.59
C GLU A 131 48.92 4.27 55.27
N LYS A 132 49.55 3.42 54.45
CA LYS A 132 50.04 3.79 53.12
C LYS A 132 48.92 4.25 52.19
N ALA A 133 47.77 3.55 52.20
CA ALA A 133 46.64 3.92 51.37
C ALA A 133 46.00 5.26 51.80
N ILE A 134 45.99 5.57 53.11
CA ILE A 134 45.50 6.86 53.63
C ILE A 134 46.42 7.99 53.17
N GLU A 135 47.73 7.83 53.31
CA GLU A 135 48.69 8.86 52.86
C GLU A 135 48.58 9.11 51.36
N GLU A 136 48.47 8.04 50.56
CA GLU A 136 48.32 8.14 49.11
C GLU A 136 47.00 8.82 48.70
N ALA A 137 45.90 8.54 49.40
CA ALA A 137 44.61 9.18 49.16
C ALA A 137 44.60 10.67 49.55
N LEU A 138 45.29 11.05 50.63
CA LEU A 138 45.44 12.45 51.03
C LEU A 138 46.36 13.22 50.08
N ALA A 139 47.40 12.57 49.56
CA ALA A 139 48.33 13.18 48.60
C ALA A 139 47.70 13.36 47.21
N ASN A 140 46.83 12.43 46.78
CA ASN A 140 46.21 12.43 45.46
C ASN A 140 44.68 12.54 45.53
N PRO A 141 44.12 13.72 45.80
CA PRO A 141 42.68 13.93 45.74
C PRO A 141 42.18 13.79 44.29
N VAL A 142 41.27 12.85 44.04
CA VAL A 142 40.69 12.61 42.71
C VAL A 142 39.36 13.35 42.58
N ASP A 143 39.22 14.16 41.52
CA ASP A 143 37.98 14.87 41.19
C ASP A 143 37.16 14.09 40.15
N PHE A 144 35.95 13.68 40.53
CA PHE A 144 35.01 12.99 39.64
C PHE A 144 34.02 13.93 38.94
N ASN A 145 34.09 15.24 39.18
CA ASN A 145 33.17 16.18 38.55
C ASN A 145 33.48 16.30 37.06
N PHE A 146 32.44 16.24 36.22
CA PHE A 146 32.54 16.52 34.81
C PHE A 146 31.23 17.13 34.29
N ALA A 147 31.31 17.89 33.21
CA ALA A 147 30.16 18.43 32.49
C ALA A 147 30.06 17.79 31.09
N ILE A 148 28.84 17.71 30.55
CA ILE A 148 28.58 17.24 29.19
C ILE A 148 27.85 18.35 28.43
N ASP A 149 28.27 18.61 27.20
CA ASP A 149 27.60 19.54 26.29
C ASP A 149 26.57 18.84 25.39
N LEU A 150 25.70 19.60 24.73
CA LEU A 150 24.63 19.11 23.85
C LEU A 150 25.15 18.22 22.71
N ASP A 151 26.37 18.46 22.26
CA ASP A 151 27.03 17.66 21.20
C ASP A 151 27.67 16.36 21.72
N GLY A 152 27.66 16.13 23.03
CA GLY A 152 28.15 14.93 23.70
C GLY A 152 29.64 14.96 24.06
N TYR A 153 30.26 16.13 24.12
CA TYR A 153 31.62 16.32 24.59
C TYR A 153 31.70 16.34 26.12
N VAL A 154 32.72 15.68 26.68
CA VAL A 154 32.94 15.55 28.12
C VAL A 154 34.05 16.48 28.58
N TYR A 155 33.78 17.28 29.60
CA TYR A 155 34.73 18.19 30.23
C TYR A 155 34.95 17.78 31.68
N ARG A 156 36.13 17.23 32.01
CA ARG A 156 36.45 16.73 33.36
C ARG A 156 37.11 17.80 34.22
N GLY A 157 36.76 17.86 35.50
CA GLY A 157 37.28 18.80 36.49
C GLY A 157 36.30 19.93 36.85
N ARG A 158 36.41 20.45 38.08
CA ARG A 158 35.61 21.61 38.53
C ARG A 158 36.01 22.95 37.90
N GLU A 159 37.29 23.13 37.57
CA GLU A 159 37.86 24.42 37.18
C GLU A 159 38.21 24.50 35.67
N THR A 160 37.94 23.43 34.93
CA THR A 160 38.22 23.35 33.50
C THR A 160 37.20 24.17 32.72
N ALA A 161 37.64 25.32 32.22
CA ALA A 161 36.87 26.15 31.31
C ALA A 161 36.96 25.61 29.88
N ILE A 162 35.83 25.58 29.17
CA ILE A 162 35.71 25.09 27.78
C ILE A 162 36.69 25.79 26.83
N GLU A 163 36.97 27.07 27.07
CA GLU A 163 37.86 27.90 26.26
C GLU A 163 39.33 27.46 26.30
N LYS A 164 39.75 26.72 27.33
CA LYS A 164 41.14 26.29 27.51
C LYS A 164 41.45 24.96 26.82
N ILE A 165 40.44 24.25 26.31
CA ILE A 165 40.59 22.93 25.70
C ILE A 165 40.39 23.05 24.19
N PRO A 166 41.45 22.82 23.39
CA PRO A 166 41.36 22.78 21.93
C PRO A 166 40.33 21.75 21.46
N GLU A 167 39.60 22.03 20.38
CA GLU A 167 38.55 21.13 19.86
C GLU A 167 39.05 19.73 19.50
N GLU A 168 40.31 19.61 19.10
CA GLU A 168 40.95 18.35 18.69
C GLU A 168 41.17 17.37 19.86
N GLU A 169 41.23 17.87 21.10
CA GLU A 169 41.50 17.09 22.30
C GLU A 169 40.23 16.75 23.11
N ARG A 170 39.05 17.16 22.64
CA ARG A 170 37.79 16.94 23.37
C ARG A 170 37.36 15.48 23.29
N GLU A 171 37.24 14.83 24.44
CA GLU A 171 36.67 13.49 24.54
C GLU A 171 35.17 13.53 24.22
N ARG A 172 34.71 12.63 23.34
CA ARG A 172 33.29 12.45 23.05
C ARG A 172 32.80 11.15 23.65
N LEU A 173 31.72 11.21 24.43
CA LEU A 173 31.03 10.02 24.91
C LEU A 173 30.37 9.33 23.71
N ARG A 174 31.00 8.26 23.20
CA ARG A 174 30.37 7.41 22.19
C ARG A 174 29.34 6.55 22.90
N SER A 175 28.07 6.71 22.53
CA SER A 175 27.07 5.68 22.81
C SER A 175 27.44 4.49 21.93
N ASN A 176 27.80 3.37 22.56
CA ASN A 176 27.68 2.07 21.91
C ASN A 176 26.20 1.73 21.71
#